data_AF-A0A418UX16-F1
#
_entry.id   AF-A0A418UX16-F1
#
_cell.length_a   1.000
_cell.length_b   1.000
_cell.length_c   1.000
_cell.angle_alpha   90.00
_cell.angle_beta   90.00
_cell.angle_gamma   90.00
#
_symmetry.space_group_name_H-M   'P 1'
#
loop_
_entity.id
_entity.type
_entity.pdbx_description
1 polymer ?
#
loop_
_entity_poly.entity_id
_entity_poly.type
_entity_poly.pdbx_seq_one_letter_code
_entity_poly.pdbx_strand_id
1 'polypeptide(L)'
;MDPVLHLSRRPLDSGLLAWQFRGQPFHQWPSWVQGCCSLQRGVEGRVELRHDRRSGAQIVYLDEWLVRDLDGGISFYTDAEMRRDFMPAR
;
A
#
# COMPACT_ATOMS: atom_id res chain seq x y z
N MET A 1 4.48 -6.82 -15.43
CA MET A 1 3.34 -6.95 -14.51
C MET A 1 3.04 -5.56 -14.01
N ASP A 2 1.83 -5.05 -14.22
CA ASP A 2 1.41 -3.77 -13.65
C ASP A 2 1.45 -3.83 -12.12
N PRO A 3 2.08 -2.87 -11.43
CA PRO A 3 2.15 -2.83 -9.97
C PRO A 3 0.85 -2.32 -9.32
N VAL A 4 -0.18 -2.05 -10.14
CA VAL A 4 -1.47 -1.52 -9.71
C VAL A 4 -2.53 -2.58 -9.95
N LEU A 5 -3.20 -2.98 -8.87
CA LEU A 5 -4.38 -3.85 -8.95
C LEU A 5 -5.62 -3.03 -8.60
N HIS A 6 -6.63 -3.07 -9.47
CA HIS A 6 -7.96 -2.60 -9.16
C HIS A 6 -8.71 -3.70 -8.41
N LEU A 7 -9.11 -3.43 -7.17
CA LEU A 7 -9.79 -4.42 -6.33
C LEU A 7 -11.24 -4.01 -6.10
N SER A 8 -12.13 -5.00 -6.16
CA SER A 8 -13.55 -4.87 -5.79
C SER A 8 -13.73 -5.58 -4.44
N ARG A 9 -14.02 -4.84 -3.38
CA ARG A 9 -14.22 -5.43 -2.05
C ARG A 9 -15.65 -5.97 -1.96
N ARG A 10 -15.89 -7.26 -1.77
CA ARG A 10 -17.25 -7.71 -1.41
C ARG A 10 -17.51 -7.37 0.07
N PRO A 11 -18.63 -6.73 0.46
CA PRO A 11 -19.83 -6.39 -0.31
C PRO A 11 -19.92 -4.93 -0.79
N LEU A 12 -18.86 -4.13 -0.67
CA LEU A 12 -18.86 -2.73 -1.06
C LEU A 12 -18.22 -2.54 -2.44
N ASP A 13 -19.04 -2.17 -3.44
CA ASP A 13 -18.65 -1.59 -4.74
C ASP A 13 -17.87 -0.25 -4.62
N SER A 14 -17.16 -0.04 -3.52
CA SER A 14 -16.21 1.06 -3.35
C SER A 14 -14.93 0.72 -4.12
N GLY A 15 -14.63 1.47 -5.19
CA GLY A 15 -13.40 1.31 -5.96
C GLY A 15 -12.17 1.47 -5.07
N LEU A 16 -11.41 0.39 -4.88
CA LEU A 16 -10.17 0.41 -4.12
C LEU A 16 -8.97 0.42 -5.08
N LEU A 17 -7.95 1.20 -4.72
CA LEU A 17 -6.67 1.21 -5.40
C LEU A 17 -5.64 0.49 -4.54
N ALA A 18 -5.05 -0.58 -5.07
CA ALA A 18 -3.98 -1.31 -4.40
C ALA A 18 -2.66 -1.12 -5.13
N TRP A 19 -1.59 -0.87 -4.36
CA TRP A 19 -0.23 -0.79 -4.85
C TRP A 19 0.70 -1.58 -3.92
N GLN A 20 1.58 -2.41 -4.50
CA GLN A 20 2.53 -3.20 -3.73
C GLN A 20 3.89 -2.53 -3.68
N PHE A 21 4.46 -2.39 -2.48
CA PHE A 21 5.82 -1.90 -2.33
C PHE A 21 6.82 -3.04 -2.58
N ARG A 22 7.57 -2.95 -3.67
CA ARG A 22 8.61 -3.93 -4.06
C ARG A 22 10.01 -3.32 -4.08
N GLY A 23 10.21 -2.21 -3.37
CA GLY A 23 11.47 -1.47 -3.41
C GLY A 23 11.66 -0.64 -4.68
N GLN A 24 10.58 -0.31 -5.40
CA GLN A 24 10.66 0.57 -6.56
C GLN A 24 11.15 1.97 -6.15
N PRO A 25 11.91 2.68 -6.99
CA PRO A 25 12.35 4.05 -6.67
C PRO A 25 11.16 5.04 -6.66
N PHE A 26 11.30 6.12 -5.89
CA PHE A 26 10.25 7.12 -5.62
C PHE A 26 9.50 7.62 -6.87
N HIS A 27 10.21 7.89 -7.97
CA HIS A 27 9.61 8.40 -9.21
C HIS A 27 8.69 7.38 -9.92
N GLN A 28 8.73 6.10 -9.54
CA GLN A 28 7.85 5.05 -10.06
C GLN A 28 6.61 4.84 -9.18
N TRP A 29 6.50 5.54 -8.06
CA TRP A 29 5.36 5.40 -7.18
C TRP A 29 4.16 6.15 -7.74
N PRO A 30 2.93 5.65 -7.50
CA PRO A 30 1.73 6.42 -7.79
C PRO A 30 1.76 7.77 -7.05
N SER A 31 1.24 8.83 -7.67
CA SER A 31 1.22 10.18 -7.09
C SER A 31 0.54 10.23 -5.72
N TRP A 32 -0.48 9.39 -5.50
CA TRP A 32 -1.14 9.30 -4.20
C TRP A 32 -0.24 8.69 -3.12
N VAL A 33 0.62 7.71 -3.47
CA VAL A 33 1.60 7.13 -2.54
C VAL A 33 2.68 8.15 -2.24
N GLN A 34 3.16 8.89 -3.26
CA GLN A 34 4.14 9.95 -3.08
C GLN A 34 3.63 11.07 -2.15
N GLY A 35 2.33 11.35 -2.16
CA GLY A 35 1.71 12.39 -1.32
C GLY A 35 1.50 11.99 0.15
N CYS A 36 1.59 10.71 0.48
CA CYS A 36 1.33 10.22 1.84
C CYS A 36 2.42 9.33 2.42
N CYS A 37 3.49 9.07 1.66
CA CYS A 37 4.60 8.23 2.08
C CYS A 37 5.94 8.90 1.81
N SER A 38 6.92 8.62 2.68
CA SER A 38 8.30 9.06 2.56
C SER A 38 9.27 7.88 2.62
N LEU A 39 10.42 8.00 1.96
CA LEU A 39 11.56 7.09 2.18
C LEU A 39 12.41 7.65 3.32
N GLN A 40 12.61 6.87 4.36
CA GLN A 40 13.52 7.21 5.45
C GLN A 40 14.56 6.11 5.62
N ARG A 41 15.74 6.47 6.12
CA ARG A 41 16.73 5.47 6.53
C ARG A 41 16.36 4.96 7.92
N GLY A 42 16.11 3.66 8.01
CA GLY A 42 15.87 2.95 9.26
C GLY A 42 17.15 2.78 10.09
N VAL A 43 16.99 2.12 11.24
CA VAL A 43 18.03 2.00 12.30
C VAL A 43 19.28 1.25 11.81
N GLU A 44 19.14 0.37 10.82
CA GLU A 44 20.26 -0.40 10.23
C GLU A 44 20.76 0.19 8.89
N GLY A 45 20.39 1.42 8.56
CA GLY A 45 20.68 2.02 7.25
C GLY A 45 19.86 1.46 6.09
N ARG A 46 18.93 0.54 6.37
CA ARG A 46 17.94 0.05 5.41
C ARG A 46 16.95 1.15 5.05
N VAL A 47 16.52 1.20 3.80
CA VAL A 47 15.50 2.15 3.36
C VAL A 47 14.13 1.62 3.77
N GLU A 48 13.41 2.40 4.58
CA GLU A 48 12.05 2.12 5.03
C GLU A 48 11.08 3.05 4.30
N LEU A 49 10.05 2.46 3.70
CA LEU A 49 8.88 3.23 3.28
C LEU A 49 8.07 3.54 4.54
N ARG A 50 7.72 4.81 4.76
CA ARG A 50 6.90 5.24 5.89
C ARG A 50 5.68 5.97 5.39
N HIS A 51 4.53 5.61 5.92
CA HIS A 51 3.27 6.29 5.69
C HIS A 51 2.95 7.23 6.86
N ASP A 52 2.79 8.51 6.55
CA ASP A 52 2.55 9.54 7.56
C ASP A 52 1.08 9.58 7.96
N ARG A 53 0.78 9.33 9.24
CA ARG A 53 -0.56 9.49 9.83
C ARG A 53 -0.56 10.56 10.90
N ARG A 54 -1.75 11.10 11.22
CA ARG A 54 -1.94 12.01 12.37
C ARG A 54 -1.44 11.43 13.69
N SER A 55 -1.49 10.12 13.86
CA SER A 55 -1.05 9.41 15.08
C SER A 55 0.44 9.02 15.07
N GLY A 56 1.18 9.34 14.00
CA GLY A 56 2.57 8.94 13.80
C GLY A 56 2.80 8.23 12.47
N ALA A 57 4.07 7.99 12.13
CA ALA A 57 4.45 7.27 10.91
C ALA A 57 4.33 5.75 11.11
N GLN A 58 3.76 5.05 10.14
CA GLN A 58 3.74 3.59 10.07
C GLN A 58 4.78 3.12 9.05
N ILE A 59 5.62 2.15 9.42
CA ILE A 59 6.57 1.51 8.50
C ILE A 59 5.77 0.59 7.58
N VAL A 60 6.07 0.69 6.29
CA VAL A 60 5.57 -0.19 5.24
C VAL A 60 6.70 -1.13 4.85
N TYR A 61 6.47 -2.42 5.06
CA TYR A 61 7.45 -3.46 4.78
C TYR A 61 7.45 -3.83 3.29
N LEU A 62 8.56 -4.43 2.85
CA LEU A 62 8.62 -5.01 1.51
C LEU A 62 7.51 -6.05 1.32
N ASP A 63 6.95 -6.06 0.11
CA ASP A 63 5.84 -6.90 -0.32
C ASP A 63 4.49 -6.60 0.33
N GLU A 64 4.41 -5.60 1.21
CA GLU A 64 3.12 -5.11 1.70
C GLU A 64 2.37 -4.32 0.61
N TRP A 65 1.05 -4.45 0.70
CA TRP A 65 0.09 -3.79 -0.15
C TRP A 65 -0.48 -2.58 0.58
N LEU A 66 -0.40 -1.43 -0.08
CA LEU A 66 -1.09 -0.21 0.31
C LEU A 66 -2.41 -0.18 -0.44
N VAL A 67 -3.51 -0.19 0.30
CA VAL A 67 -4.86 -0.13 -0.26
C VAL A 67 -5.50 1.17 0.15
N ARG A 68 -5.83 2.00 -0.85
CA ARG A 68 -6.53 3.27 -0.67
C ARG A 68 -8.02 3.09 -0.97
N ASP A 69 -8.87 3.55 -0.06
CA ASP A 69 -10.32 3.63 -0.25
C ASP A 69 -10.77 4.95 -0.91
N LEU A 70 -12.07 5.06 -1.20
CA LEU A 70 -12.67 6.24 -1.85
C LEU A 70 -12.63 7.49 -0.96
N ASP A 71 -12.61 7.32 0.36
CA ASP A 71 -12.54 8.41 1.34
C ASP A 71 -11.08 8.89 1.55
N GLY A 72 -10.12 8.22 0.92
CA GLY A 72 -8.70 8.50 1.03
C GLY A 72 -8.02 7.84 2.23
N GLY A 73 -8.72 6.95 2.93
CA GLY A 73 -8.14 6.08 3.95
C GLY A 73 -7.15 5.10 3.32
N ILE A 74 -6.03 4.86 4.01
CA ILE A 74 -4.99 3.93 3.56
C ILE A 74 -4.84 2.83 4.60
N SER A 75 -4.99 1.60 4.13
CA SER A 75 -4.82 0.37 4.90
C SER A 75 -3.68 -0.46 4.33
N PHE A 76 -3.04 -1.26 5.18
CA PHE A 76 -1.91 -2.12 4.84
C PHE A 76 -2.31 -3.58 4.93
N TYR A 77 -1.86 -4.36 3.97
CA TYR A 77 -2.15 -5.79 3.89
C TYR A 77 -0.92 -6.56 3.42
N THR A 78 -0.71 -7.73 4.01
CA THR A 78 0.19 -8.76 3.47
C THR A 78 -0.43 -9.41 2.23
N ASP A 79 0.36 -10.12 1.44
CA ASP A 79 -0.16 -10.88 0.28
C ASP A 79 -1.23 -11.91 0.69
N ALA A 80 -1.08 -12.52 1.87
CA ALA A 80 -2.05 -13.48 2.41
C ALA A 80 -3.39 -12.81 2.74
N GLU A 81 -3.36 -11.64 3.37
CA GLU A 81 -4.58 -10.88 3.69
C GLU A 81 -5.24 -10.34 2.42
N MET A 82 -4.43 -9.89 1.44
CA MET A 82 -4.95 -9.46 0.14
C MET A 82 -5.71 -10.56 -0.58
N ARG A 83 -5.15 -11.77 -0.58
CA ARG A 83 -5.81 -12.95 -1.15
C ARG A 83 -7.09 -13.31 -0.41
N ARG A 84 -7.07 -13.29 0.92
CA ARG A 84 -8.22 -13.64 1.75
C ARG A 84 -9.37 -12.64 1.58
N ASP A 85 -9.06 -11.36 1.57
CA ASP A 85 -10.05 -10.30 1.75
C ASP A 85 -10.53 -9.69 0.42
N PHE A 86 -9.76 -9.83 -0.66
CA PHE A 86 -10.04 -9.18 -1.94
C PHE A 86 -9.97 -10.09 -3.18
N MET A 87 -9.34 -11.27 -3.09
CA MET A 87 -9.27 -12.18 -4.24
C MET A 87 -10.28 -13.32 -4.08
N PRO A 88 -10.99 -13.72 -5.14
CA PRO A 88 -11.84 -14.91 -5.07
C PRO A 88 -10.97 -16.14 -4.75
N ALA A 89 -11.41 -16.94 -3.79
CA ALA A 89 -10.91 -18.30 -3.64
C ALA A 89 -11.15 -19.00 -4.98
N ARG A 90 -10.06 -19.44 -5.63
CA ARG A 90 -10.11 -20.18 -6.88
C ARG A 90 -10.83 -21.52 -6.70
#